data_AF-A0A6A6L687-F1
#
_entry.id   AF-A0A6A6L687-F1
#
_cell.length_a   1.000
_cell.length_b   1.000
_cell.length_c   1.000
_cell.angle_alpha   90.00
_cell.angle_beta   90.00
_cell.angle_gamma   90.00
#
_symmetry.space_group_name_H-M   'P 1'
#
loop_
_entity.id
_entity.type
_entity.pdbx_description
1 polymer ?
#
loop_
_entity_poly.entity_id
_entity_poly.type
_entity_poly.pdbx_seq_one_letter_code
_entity_poly.pdbx_strand_id
1 'polypeptide(L)'
;MILIHDRLILIFQIVLAPLTRQRSYNNVPQPHAILYYSQRTTKGGLLIAEATGVSDTAQGFDGVEIHGAHGYLIDQFMKDQVNDRTDQYGGSLENRCRFALEIVEAVANEIGADKVGIRVSPFANLMEYSLLPMRKAFKGTFLAAGGYDREDGNKAIAENRADLVVYGRLFLANPDLPRRFELNAPLNKYNRDTFYTSDPVIGYTDYPFLEAAN
;
A
#
# COMPACT_ATOMS: atom_id res chain seq x y z
N MET A 1 -2.98 2.62 -6.37
CA MET A 1 -1.68 2.42 -7.07
C MET A 1 -0.63 3.20 -6.30
N ILE A 2 0.61 2.72 -6.26
CA ILE A 2 1.72 3.37 -5.56
C ILE A 2 2.84 3.65 -6.58
N LEU A 3 3.46 4.82 -6.47
CA LEU A 3 4.52 5.30 -7.35
C LEU A 3 5.78 5.51 -6.52
N ILE A 4 6.89 4.92 -6.93
CA ILE A 4 8.21 5.09 -6.30
C ILE A 4 9.18 5.56 -7.38
N HIS A 5 10.01 6.57 -7.07
CA HIS A 5 10.92 7.16 -8.07
C HIS A 5 11.94 6.12 -8.59
N ASP A 6 12.57 5.40 -7.68
CA ASP A 6 13.66 4.47 -7.99
C ASP A 6 13.20 3.03 -8.24
N ARG A 7 14.09 2.26 -8.88
CA ARG A 7 13.90 0.85 -9.18
C ARG A 7 14.25 -0.01 -7.98
N LEU A 8 13.24 -0.65 -7.39
CA LEU A 8 13.45 -1.65 -6.33
C LEU A 8 13.91 -2.99 -6.92
N ILE A 9 14.92 -3.61 -6.32
CA ILE A 9 15.34 -4.99 -6.63
C ILE A 9 14.76 -5.90 -5.55
N LEU A 10 13.63 -6.55 -5.86
CA LEU A 10 12.96 -7.48 -4.97
C LEU A 10 13.03 -8.90 -5.52
N ILE A 11 13.05 -9.90 -4.63
CA ILE A 11 13.05 -11.32 -5.00
C ILE A 11 11.65 -11.73 -5.48
N PHE A 12 10.61 -11.10 -4.93
CA PHE A 12 9.22 -11.36 -5.25
C PHE A 12 8.50 -10.07 -5.64
N GLN A 13 7.58 -10.17 -6.61
CA GLN A 13 6.75 -9.05 -7.08
C GLN A 13 5.45 -8.89 -6.28
N ILE A 14 5.41 -9.45 -5.07
CA ILE A 14 4.26 -9.49 -4.18
C ILE A 14 4.55 -8.56 -3.00
N VAL A 15 3.66 -7.59 -2.78
CA VAL A 15 3.82 -6.55 -1.76
C VAL A 15 2.64 -6.60 -0.78
N LEU A 16 2.91 -6.50 0.53
CA LEU A 16 1.87 -6.29 1.53
C LEU A 16 1.33 -4.87 1.42
N ALA A 17 0.02 -4.72 1.23
CA ALA A 17 -0.65 -3.42 1.21
C ALA A 17 -0.60 -2.73 2.59
N PRO A 18 -0.63 -1.38 2.65
CA PRO A 18 -0.89 -0.66 3.90
C PRO A 18 -2.33 -0.93 4.34
N LEU A 19 -2.47 -1.60 5.48
CA LEU A 19 -3.76 -2.11 5.99
C LEU A 19 -3.94 -1.66 7.43
N THR A 20 -4.69 -0.60 7.67
CA THR A 20 -5.07 -0.16 9.04
C THR A 20 -5.77 -1.29 9.79
N ARG A 21 -5.26 -1.64 10.98
CA ARG A 21 -5.83 -2.73 11.79
C ARG A 21 -6.45 -2.28 13.11
N GLN A 22 -6.35 -0.99 13.44
CA GLN A 22 -6.91 -0.38 14.67
C GLN A 22 -6.49 -1.09 15.97
N ARG A 23 -5.26 -1.60 16.00
CA ARG A 23 -4.69 -2.31 17.16
C ARG A 23 -3.50 -1.57 17.78
N SER A 24 -3.24 -0.32 17.37
CA SER A 24 -2.28 0.57 18.03
C SER A 24 -2.98 1.37 19.12
N TYR A 25 -3.04 0.82 20.32
CA TYR A 25 -3.73 1.47 21.45
C TYR A 25 -3.06 2.80 21.77
N ASN A 26 -3.87 3.86 21.93
CA ASN A 26 -3.40 5.23 22.15
C ASN A 26 -2.38 5.72 21.10
N ASN A 27 -2.51 5.26 19.86
CA ASN A 27 -1.59 5.57 18.75
C ASN A 27 -0.15 5.08 18.95
N VAL A 28 0.06 4.10 19.83
CA VAL A 28 1.37 3.47 20.06
C VAL A 28 1.37 2.07 19.44
N PRO A 29 2.36 1.72 18.58
CA PRO A 29 2.53 0.35 18.11
C PRO A 29 2.69 -0.63 19.27
N GLN A 30 1.99 -1.76 19.20
CA GLN A 30 1.93 -2.74 20.28
C GLN A 30 2.77 -4.00 19.96
N PRO A 31 3.18 -4.82 20.97
CA PRO A 31 4.02 -6.00 20.74
C PRO A 31 3.48 -7.01 19.73
N HIS A 32 2.16 -7.18 19.64
CA HIS A 32 1.55 -8.09 18.66
C HIS A 32 1.77 -7.64 17.21
N ALA A 33 2.04 -6.35 16.96
CA ALA A 33 2.41 -5.86 15.63
C ALA A 33 3.76 -6.44 15.17
N ILE A 34 4.70 -6.67 16.10
CA ILE A 34 5.99 -7.31 15.80
C ILE A 34 5.74 -8.71 15.22
N LEU A 35 4.89 -9.51 15.88
CA LEU A 35 4.53 -10.84 15.40
C LEU A 35 3.78 -10.76 14.06
N TYR A 36 2.80 -9.86 13.92
CA TYR A 36 2.03 -9.69 12.70
C TYR A 36 2.88 -9.39 11.46
N TYR A 37 3.81 -8.43 11.57
CA TYR A 37 4.71 -8.09 10.48
C TYR A 37 5.75 -9.19 10.26
N SER A 38 6.32 -9.76 11.33
CA SER A 38 7.29 -10.87 11.24
C SER A 38 6.71 -12.09 10.51
N GLN A 39 5.45 -12.43 10.75
CA GLN A 39 4.77 -13.54 10.08
C GLN A 39 4.70 -13.35 8.56
N ARG A 40 4.73 -12.09 8.09
CA ARG A 40 4.55 -11.70 6.67
C ARG A 40 5.86 -11.30 6.00
N THR A 41 6.97 -11.30 6.73
CA THR A 41 8.29 -10.98 6.21
C THR A 41 8.82 -12.13 5.35
N THR A 42 9.26 -11.80 4.14
CA THR A 42 10.05 -12.71 3.29
C THR A 42 11.36 -12.03 2.90
N LYS A 43 12.41 -12.83 2.68
CA LYS A 43 13.69 -12.30 2.21
C LYS A 43 13.48 -11.61 0.86
N GLY A 44 13.83 -10.32 0.78
CA GLY A 44 13.70 -9.52 -0.43
C GLY A 44 12.25 -9.22 -0.84
N GLY A 45 11.28 -9.33 0.08
CA GLY A 45 9.92 -8.82 -0.09
C GLY A 45 9.77 -7.39 0.44
N LEU A 46 8.77 -6.67 -0.06
CA LEU A 46 8.40 -5.34 0.42
C LEU A 46 7.11 -5.42 1.24
N LEU A 47 7.12 -4.84 2.44
CA LEU A 47 5.95 -4.67 3.27
C LEU A 47 5.69 -3.18 3.45
N ILE A 48 4.47 -2.74 3.16
CA ILE A 48 4.03 -1.37 3.45
C ILE A 48 3.20 -1.43 4.73
N ALA A 49 3.70 -0.77 5.78
CA ALA A 49 3.04 -0.73 7.07
C ALA A 49 1.67 -0.03 7.00
N GLU A 50 0.86 -0.22 8.03
CA GLU A 50 -0.41 0.48 8.14
C GLU A 50 -0.25 2.02 8.20
N ALA A 51 -1.32 2.74 7.82
CA ALA A 51 -1.31 4.20 7.85
C ALA A 51 -0.98 4.70 9.26
N THR A 52 0.10 5.47 9.36
CA THR A 52 0.68 5.93 10.62
C THR A 52 0.65 7.46 10.65
N GLY A 53 0.23 8.05 11.78
CA GLY A 53 0.24 9.50 11.97
C GLY A 53 1.66 10.08 11.91
N VAL A 54 1.84 11.22 11.24
CA VAL A 54 3.16 11.74 10.84
C VAL A 54 3.89 12.54 11.96
N SER A 55 3.22 12.95 13.04
CA SER A 55 3.88 13.62 14.18
C SER A 55 3.21 13.24 15.51
N ASP A 56 3.90 13.26 16.67
CA ASP A 56 5.16 13.94 17.03
C ASP A 56 6.25 12.89 17.41
N THR A 57 7.39 12.67 16.74
CA THR A 57 8.13 13.34 15.65
C THR A 57 8.85 12.29 14.78
N ALA A 58 8.07 11.38 14.17
CA ALA A 58 8.44 10.42 13.11
C ALA A 58 9.52 9.36 13.45
N GLN A 59 9.12 8.08 13.50
CA GLN A 59 9.95 6.93 13.89
C GLN A 59 10.59 6.23 12.68
N GLY A 60 11.80 5.69 12.86
CA GLY A 60 12.75 5.30 11.81
C GLY A 60 12.35 4.08 10.97
N PHE A 61 11.83 4.36 9.77
CA PHE A 61 11.59 3.39 8.71
C PHE A 61 12.61 3.55 7.57
N ASP A 62 12.82 2.49 6.79
CA ASP A 62 13.72 2.50 5.61
C ASP A 62 13.24 3.43 4.48
N GLY A 63 11.97 3.81 4.50
CA GLY A 63 11.34 4.76 3.59
C GLY A 63 9.89 5.02 4.00
N VAL A 64 9.20 5.92 3.29
CA VAL A 64 7.80 6.29 3.59
C VAL A 64 6.91 6.24 2.36
N GLU A 65 5.65 5.86 2.56
CA GLU A 65 4.59 6.01 1.56
C GLU A 65 3.67 7.18 1.97
N ILE A 66 3.66 8.23 1.16
CA ILE A 66 2.73 9.36 1.30
C ILE A 66 1.32 8.88 0.91
N HIS A 67 0.37 8.99 1.84
CA HIS A 67 -1.01 8.56 1.59
C HIS A 67 -1.83 9.65 0.85
N GLY A 68 -1.66 9.72 -0.47
CA GLY A 68 -2.40 10.59 -1.40
C GLY A 68 -3.70 9.99 -1.96
N ALA A 69 -4.43 9.19 -1.19
CA ALA A 69 -5.52 8.35 -1.71
C ALA A 69 -6.71 8.26 -0.76
N HIS A 70 -7.79 7.62 -1.23
CA HIS A 70 -8.99 7.23 -0.49
C HIS A 70 -9.73 8.39 0.19
N GLY A 71 -9.70 9.58 -0.42
CA GLY A 71 -10.42 10.73 0.12
C GLY A 71 -9.84 11.30 1.41
N TYR A 72 -8.60 10.94 1.80
CA TYR A 72 -7.87 11.64 2.85
C TYR A 72 -7.33 12.98 2.35
N LEU A 73 -6.76 13.79 3.25
CA LEU A 73 -6.42 15.20 3.04
C LEU A 73 -5.79 15.51 1.66
N ILE A 74 -4.73 14.80 1.29
CA ILE A 74 -4.04 15.03 0.02
C ILE A 74 -4.95 14.73 -1.18
N ASP A 75 -5.76 13.66 -1.12
CA ASP A 75 -6.73 13.30 -2.16
C ASP A 75 -7.87 14.34 -2.22
N GLN A 76 -8.29 14.90 -1.08
CA GLN A 76 -9.30 15.97 -1.03
C GLN A 76 -8.83 17.21 -1.79
N PHE A 77 -7.55 17.60 -1.66
CA PHE A 77 -6.98 18.68 -2.48
C PHE A 77 -6.97 18.33 -3.97
N MET A 78 -6.65 17.07 -4.31
CA MET A 78 -6.55 16.65 -5.70
C MET A 78 -7.90 16.48 -6.42
N LYS A 79 -9.02 16.20 -5.74
CA LYS A 79 -10.32 15.96 -6.41
C LYS A 79 -11.09 17.26 -6.62
N ASP A 80 -11.43 17.57 -7.87
CA ASP A 80 -12.26 18.75 -8.23
C ASP A 80 -13.69 18.70 -7.67
N GLN A 81 -14.22 17.50 -7.43
CA GLN A 81 -15.51 17.30 -6.76
C GLN A 81 -15.47 17.65 -5.26
N VAL A 82 -14.29 17.85 -4.68
CA VAL A 82 -14.09 18.14 -3.25
C VAL A 82 -13.44 19.50 -3.05
N ASN A 83 -12.39 19.82 -3.81
CA ASN A 83 -11.66 21.07 -3.72
C ASN A 83 -12.36 22.18 -4.49
N ASP A 84 -13.08 23.02 -3.75
CA ASP A 84 -13.78 24.22 -4.22
C ASP A 84 -12.99 25.52 -3.99
N ARG A 85 -11.69 25.42 -3.68
CA ARG A 85 -10.84 26.58 -3.38
C ARG A 85 -10.62 27.45 -4.62
N THR A 86 -10.44 28.74 -4.38
CA THR A 86 -10.15 29.77 -5.40
C THR A 86 -8.74 30.34 -5.28
N ASP A 87 -7.94 29.84 -4.35
CA ASP A 87 -6.54 30.23 -4.16
C ASP A 87 -5.58 29.37 -5.01
N GLN A 88 -4.28 29.49 -4.76
CA GLN A 88 -3.24 28.74 -5.49
C GLN A 88 -3.30 27.22 -5.31
N TYR A 89 -4.18 26.71 -4.44
CA TYR A 89 -4.38 25.28 -4.18
C TYR A 89 -5.69 24.73 -4.76
N GLY A 90 -6.46 25.52 -5.51
CA GLY A 90 -7.73 25.10 -6.12
C GLY A 90 -7.93 25.53 -7.58
N GLY A 91 -9.03 25.09 -8.17
CA GLY A 91 -9.38 25.34 -9.57
C GLY A 91 -8.65 24.41 -10.54
N SER A 92 -7.53 24.88 -11.09
CA SER A 92 -6.79 24.13 -12.13
C SER A 92 -6.24 22.79 -11.61
N LEU A 93 -5.98 21.83 -12.51
CA LEU A 93 -5.35 20.56 -12.13
C LEU A 93 -3.99 20.79 -11.46
N GLU A 94 -3.20 21.73 -11.96
CA GLU A 94 -1.90 22.09 -11.39
C GLU A 94 -2.05 22.56 -9.93
N ASN A 95 -2.96 23.49 -9.66
CA ASN A 95 -3.20 24.02 -8.32
C ASN A 95 -3.69 22.94 -7.35
N ARG A 96 -4.61 22.07 -7.80
CA ARG A 96 -5.12 20.96 -6.98
C ARG A 96 -4.05 19.92 -6.64
N CYS A 97 -3.11 19.70 -7.55
CA CYS A 97 -1.96 18.81 -7.31
C CYS A 97 -0.83 19.49 -6.50
N ARG A 98 -0.82 20.82 -6.38
CA ARG A 98 0.26 21.60 -5.74
C ARG A 98 0.56 21.11 -4.32
N PHE A 99 -0.46 20.95 -3.49
CA PHE A 99 -0.29 20.48 -2.10
C PHE A 99 0.34 19.09 -2.03
N ALA A 100 -0.07 18.16 -2.91
CA ALA A 100 0.52 16.83 -2.97
C ALA A 100 1.99 16.88 -3.38
N LEU A 101 2.33 17.70 -4.37
CA LEU A 101 3.69 17.86 -4.87
C LEU A 101 4.62 18.53 -3.84
N GLU A 102 4.14 19.55 -3.13
CA GLU A 102 4.89 20.20 -2.04
C GLU A 102 5.22 19.21 -0.92
N ILE A 103 4.29 18.30 -0.56
CA ILE A 103 4.56 17.24 0.42
C ILE A 103 5.60 16.25 -0.11
N VAL A 104 5.47 15.81 -1.37
CA VAL A 104 6.44 14.89 -1.98
C VAL A 104 7.83 15.52 -1.98
N GLU A 105 7.95 16.79 -2.37
CA GLU A 105 9.21 17.53 -2.40
C GLU A 105 9.80 17.68 -0.99
N ALA A 106 9.00 18.09 -0.01
CA ALA A 106 9.45 18.24 1.37
C ALA A 106 10.00 16.93 1.95
N VAL A 107 9.27 15.83 1.77
CA VAL A 107 9.68 14.51 2.27
C VAL A 107 10.91 14.00 1.51
N ALA A 108 10.96 14.16 0.19
CA ALA A 108 12.10 13.75 -0.62
C ALA A 108 13.38 14.52 -0.25
N ASN A 109 13.27 15.82 0.05
CA ASN A 109 14.39 16.63 0.52
C ASN A 109 14.92 16.19 1.90
N GLU A 110 14.04 15.66 2.75
CA GLU A 110 14.41 15.20 4.10
C GLU A 110 15.08 13.83 4.08
N ILE A 111 14.51 12.84 3.38
CA ILE A 111 14.95 11.43 3.50
C ILE A 111 15.60 10.85 2.24
N GLY A 112 15.58 11.58 1.12
CA GLY A 112 16.00 11.13 -0.20
C GLY A 112 14.84 10.60 -1.03
N ALA A 113 14.75 11.03 -2.30
CA ALA A 113 13.66 10.66 -3.21
C ALA A 113 13.58 9.14 -3.50
N ASP A 114 14.69 8.42 -3.36
CA ASP A 114 14.80 6.97 -3.49
C ASP A 114 14.01 6.21 -2.41
N LYS A 115 13.72 6.88 -1.28
CA LYS A 115 13.00 6.31 -0.13
C LYS A 115 11.56 6.79 -0.02
N VAL A 116 11.05 7.49 -1.03
CA VAL A 116 9.71 8.07 -1.02
C VAL A 116 8.82 7.41 -2.07
N GLY A 117 7.68 6.88 -1.61
CA GLY A 117 6.57 6.48 -2.45
C GLY A 117 5.35 7.37 -2.23
N ILE A 118 4.46 7.47 -3.23
CA ILE A 118 3.13 8.08 -3.07
C ILE A 118 2.05 7.12 -3.54
N ARG A 119 1.01 6.94 -2.71
CA ARG A 119 -0.19 6.19 -3.08
C ARG A 119 -1.27 7.13 -3.60
N VAL A 120 -1.86 6.81 -4.74
CA VAL A 120 -2.99 7.56 -5.33
C VAL A 120 -4.15 6.62 -5.71
N SER A 121 -5.38 7.16 -5.66
CA SER A 121 -6.62 6.49 -6.08
C SER A 121 -7.46 7.37 -7.02
N PRO A 122 -7.04 7.53 -8.28
CA PRO A 122 -7.68 8.44 -9.24
C PRO A 122 -9.16 8.09 -9.44
N PHE A 123 -9.45 6.80 -9.58
CA PHE A 123 -10.76 6.26 -9.97
C PHE A 123 -11.53 5.61 -8.84
N ALA A 124 -11.37 6.07 -7.59
CA ALA A 124 -11.97 5.41 -6.40
C ALA A 124 -13.48 5.08 -6.53
N ASN A 125 -14.21 5.79 -7.39
CA ASN A 125 -15.65 5.62 -7.63
C ASN A 125 -16.01 5.17 -9.07
N LEU A 126 -15.03 4.82 -9.92
CA LEU A 126 -15.25 4.58 -11.34
C LEU A 126 -14.56 3.28 -11.77
N MET A 127 -15.35 2.21 -11.98
CA MET A 127 -14.84 0.87 -12.33
C MET A 127 -14.34 0.72 -13.78
N GLU A 128 -14.53 1.74 -14.62
CA GLU A 128 -14.34 1.62 -16.08
C GLU A 128 -12.98 2.14 -16.59
N TYR A 129 -12.11 2.65 -15.71
CA TYR A 129 -10.86 3.30 -16.12
C TYR A 129 -9.63 2.42 -15.90
N SER A 130 -8.75 2.42 -16.90
CA SER A 130 -7.48 1.69 -16.88
C SER A 130 -6.36 2.50 -16.23
N LEU A 131 -5.49 1.83 -15.48
CA LEU A 131 -4.23 2.41 -14.96
C LEU A 131 -3.12 2.46 -16.01
N LEU A 132 -3.31 1.87 -17.21
CA LEU A 132 -2.29 1.79 -18.26
C LEU A 132 -1.73 3.15 -18.71
N PRO A 133 -2.53 4.22 -18.91
CA PRO A 133 -1.98 5.52 -19.27
C PRO A 133 -1.01 6.06 -18.21
N MET A 134 -1.33 5.86 -16.93
CA MET A 134 -0.45 6.27 -15.83
C MET A 134 0.83 5.43 -15.79
N ARG A 135 0.74 4.11 -16.01
CA ARG A 135 1.92 3.24 -16.12
C ARG A 135 2.86 3.67 -17.23
N LYS A 136 2.32 4.11 -18.38
CA LYS A 136 3.12 4.60 -19.53
C LYS A 136 3.76 5.96 -19.26
N ALA A 137 3.06 6.84 -18.55
CA ALA A 137 3.53 8.18 -18.21
C ALA A 137 4.63 8.14 -17.13
N PHE A 138 4.45 7.34 -16.07
CA PHE A 138 5.40 7.24 -14.97
C PHE A 138 6.60 6.35 -15.32
N LYS A 139 7.80 6.85 -15.08
CA LYS A 139 9.06 6.17 -15.45
C LYS A 139 9.71 5.40 -14.31
N GLY A 140 9.31 5.64 -13.07
CA GLY A 140 9.76 4.90 -11.90
C GLY A 140 9.02 3.57 -11.72
N THR A 141 9.15 3.00 -10.51
CA THR A 141 8.50 1.75 -10.11
C THR A 141 7.01 1.94 -9.85
N PHE A 142 6.18 1.15 -10.54
CA PHE A 142 4.72 1.25 -10.53
C PHE A 142 4.06 0.05 -9.85
N LEU A 143 3.42 0.28 -8.71
CA LEU A 143 2.75 -0.75 -7.91
C LEU A 143 1.23 -0.73 -8.15
N ALA A 144 0.69 -1.82 -8.69
CA ALA A 144 -0.76 -1.96 -8.86
C ALA A 144 -1.39 -2.64 -7.64
N ALA A 145 -2.55 -2.15 -7.22
CA ALA A 145 -3.30 -2.66 -6.08
C ALA A 145 -4.79 -2.67 -6.42
N GLY A 146 -5.54 -3.60 -5.84
CA GLY A 146 -6.99 -3.67 -5.95
C GLY A 146 -7.48 -4.94 -6.62
N GLY A 147 -8.08 -5.83 -5.84
CA GLY A 147 -8.81 -6.99 -6.37
C GLY A 147 -7.99 -8.16 -6.91
N TYR A 148 -6.67 -8.00 -7.11
CA TYR A 148 -5.80 -9.03 -7.64
C TYR A 148 -5.87 -10.36 -6.88
N ASP A 149 -5.95 -11.44 -7.65
CA ASP A 149 -5.54 -12.79 -7.27
C ASP A 149 -4.15 -13.12 -7.86
N ARG A 150 -3.77 -14.39 -7.85
CA ARG A 150 -2.47 -14.86 -8.33
C ARG A 150 -2.37 -14.70 -9.86
N GLU A 151 -3.38 -15.15 -10.58
CA GLU A 151 -3.45 -15.15 -12.04
C GLU A 151 -3.44 -13.72 -12.60
N ASP A 152 -4.29 -12.86 -12.05
CA ASP A 152 -4.36 -11.45 -12.45
C ASP A 152 -3.06 -10.70 -12.14
N GLY A 153 -2.40 -11.06 -11.03
CA GLY A 153 -1.11 -10.49 -10.63
C GLY A 153 -0.01 -10.86 -11.62
N ASN A 154 0.11 -12.16 -11.93
CA ASN A 154 1.05 -12.65 -12.94
C ASN A 154 0.82 -11.99 -14.31
N LYS A 155 -0.45 -11.86 -14.71
CA LYS A 155 -0.83 -11.20 -15.96
C LYS A 155 -0.42 -9.73 -15.97
N ALA A 156 -0.62 -9.00 -14.87
CA ALA A 156 -0.25 -7.59 -14.78
C ALA A 156 1.26 -7.37 -14.93
N ILE A 157 2.09 -8.25 -14.36
CA ILE A 157 3.54 -8.22 -14.56
C ILE A 157 3.90 -8.58 -16.01
N ALA A 158 3.40 -9.70 -16.53
CA ALA A 158 3.75 -10.21 -17.85
C ALA A 158 3.40 -9.21 -18.98
N GLU A 159 2.32 -8.46 -18.80
CA GLU A 159 1.85 -7.44 -19.75
C GLU A 159 2.44 -6.04 -19.47
N ASN A 160 3.43 -5.93 -18.57
CA ASN A 160 4.07 -4.67 -18.17
C ASN A 160 3.07 -3.59 -17.70
N ARG A 161 1.99 -4.02 -17.02
CA ARG A 161 0.98 -3.13 -16.43
C ARG A 161 1.36 -2.65 -15.04
N ALA A 162 2.26 -3.36 -14.38
CA ALA A 162 2.86 -3.02 -13.09
C ALA A 162 4.25 -3.64 -12.98
N ASP A 163 5.11 -3.05 -12.16
CA ASP A 163 6.40 -3.65 -11.79
C ASP A 163 6.23 -4.56 -10.56
N LEU A 164 5.24 -4.25 -9.70
CA LEU A 164 4.92 -4.96 -8.47
C LEU A 164 3.40 -4.99 -8.24
N VAL A 165 2.90 -6.05 -7.60
CA VAL A 165 1.47 -6.22 -7.28
C VAL A 165 1.26 -6.24 -5.76
N VAL A 166 0.31 -5.43 -5.30
CA VAL A 166 0.07 -5.14 -3.89
C VAL A 166 -1.22 -5.80 -3.43
N TYR A 167 -1.10 -6.69 -2.44
CA TYR A 167 -2.18 -7.52 -1.94
C TYR A 167 -2.61 -7.11 -0.53
N GLY A 168 -3.92 -6.89 -0.36
CA GLY A 168 -4.53 -6.52 0.91
C GLY A 168 -5.16 -7.70 1.63
N ARG A 169 -6.43 -7.96 1.30
CA ARG A 169 -7.28 -8.97 1.96
C ARG A 169 -6.67 -10.37 2.02
N LEU A 170 -6.01 -10.81 0.94
CA LEU A 170 -5.35 -12.12 0.93
C LEU A 170 -4.21 -12.20 1.96
N PHE A 171 -3.42 -11.13 2.09
CA PHE A 171 -2.30 -11.06 3.03
C PHE A 171 -2.76 -10.95 4.49
N LEU A 172 -3.98 -10.43 4.75
CA LEU A 172 -4.54 -10.44 6.10
C LEU A 172 -4.70 -11.88 6.62
N ALA A 173 -5.17 -12.79 5.77
CA ALA A 173 -5.46 -14.17 6.16
C ALA A 173 -4.34 -15.17 5.84
N ASN A 174 -3.37 -14.81 5.02
CA ASN A 174 -2.30 -15.70 4.55
C ASN A 174 -0.96 -15.04 4.89
N PRO A 175 -0.38 -15.31 6.07
CA PRO A 175 0.91 -14.72 6.44
C PRO A 175 2.03 -15.09 5.46
N ASP A 176 1.93 -16.28 4.88
CA ASP A 176 2.83 -16.88 3.90
C ASP A 176 2.30 -16.79 2.45
N LEU A 177 1.53 -15.74 2.12
CA LEU A 177 0.94 -15.56 0.80
C LEU A 177 1.94 -15.76 -0.37
N PRO A 178 3.18 -15.23 -0.33
CA PRO A 178 4.15 -15.49 -1.39
C PRO A 178 4.43 -16.97 -1.62
N ARG A 179 4.59 -17.75 -0.54
CA ARG A 179 4.83 -19.19 -0.62
C ARG A 179 3.62 -19.94 -1.18
N ARG A 180 2.41 -19.52 -0.79
CA ARG A 180 1.18 -20.12 -1.33
C ARG A 180 1.03 -19.84 -2.82
N PHE A 181 1.36 -18.64 -3.28
CA PHE A 181 1.34 -18.31 -4.71
C PHE A 181 2.42 -19.06 -5.50
N GLU A 182 3.62 -19.19 -4.94
CA GLU A 182 4.71 -19.97 -5.53
C GLU A 182 4.29 -21.43 -5.75
N LEU A 183 3.69 -22.06 -4.74
CA LEU A 183 3.25 -23.45 -4.79
C LEU A 183 1.87 -23.68 -5.42
N ASN A 184 1.16 -22.60 -5.78
CA ASN A 184 -0.25 -22.65 -6.13
C ASN A 184 -1.10 -23.39 -5.06
N ALA A 185 -0.80 -23.16 -3.78
CA ALA A 185 -1.43 -23.80 -2.65
C ALA A 185 -2.78 -23.15 -2.28
N PRO A 186 -3.67 -23.87 -1.57
CA PRO A 186 -4.91 -23.29 -1.07
C PRO A 186 -4.68 -22.06 -0.18
N LEU A 187 -5.58 -21.08 -0.30
CA LEU A 187 -5.55 -19.86 0.51
C LEU A 187 -6.55 -19.94 1.67
N ASN A 188 -6.12 -19.47 2.84
CA ASN A 188 -7.02 -19.20 3.95
C ASN A 188 -8.06 -18.15 3.55
N LYS A 189 -9.29 -18.35 4.01
CA LYS A 189 -10.36 -17.36 3.86
C LYS A 189 -10.19 -16.26 4.91
N TYR A 190 -10.25 -15.01 4.49
CA TYR A 190 -10.26 -13.87 5.41
C TYR A 190 -11.62 -13.71 6.10
N ASN A 191 -11.60 -13.31 7.37
CA ASN A 191 -12.77 -12.90 8.12
C ASN A 191 -12.85 -11.37 8.24
N ARG A 192 -13.80 -10.76 7.53
CA ARG A 192 -13.98 -9.29 7.50
C ARG A 192 -14.39 -8.71 8.86
N ASP A 193 -15.10 -9.47 9.68
CA ASP A 193 -15.62 -9.01 10.97
C ASP A 193 -14.50 -8.72 11.97
N THR A 194 -13.30 -9.24 11.71
CA THR A 194 -12.11 -9.08 12.56
C THR A 194 -11.09 -8.08 12.03
N PHE A 195 -11.36 -7.42 10.88
CA PHE A 195 -10.38 -6.52 10.27
C PHE A 195 -10.02 -5.35 11.18
N TYR A 196 -11.02 -4.78 11.86
CA TYR A 196 -10.87 -3.57 12.68
C TYR A 196 -11.27 -3.78 14.15
N THR A 197 -11.36 -5.04 14.60
CA THR A 197 -11.48 -5.32 16.04
C THR A 197 -10.19 -4.96 16.77
N SER A 198 -10.28 -4.74 18.08
CA SER A 198 -9.14 -4.37 18.93
C SER A 198 -8.41 -5.57 19.52
N ASP A 199 -8.91 -6.81 19.34
CA ASP A 199 -8.30 -8.01 19.89
C ASP A 199 -6.87 -8.23 19.35
N PRO A 200 -5.87 -8.47 20.20
CA PRO A 200 -4.46 -8.55 19.79
C PRO A 200 -4.12 -9.79 18.96
N VAL A 201 -5.00 -10.80 18.90
CA VAL A 201 -4.73 -12.10 18.28
C VAL A 201 -5.77 -12.45 17.22
N ILE A 202 -7.05 -12.39 17.56
CA ILE A 202 -8.15 -12.92 16.74
C ILE A 202 -8.29 -12.15 15.43
N GLY A 203 -8.16 -12.88 14.31
CA GLY A 203 -8.14 -12.32 12.96
C GLY A 203 -6.93 -11.43 12.68
N TYR A 204 -5.84 -11.56 13.44
CA TYR A 204 -4.63 -10.75 13.33
C TYR A 204 -3.40 -11.63 13.14
N THR A 205 -3.03 -12.41 14.17
CA THR A 205 -1.83 -13.28 14.19
C THR A 205 -2.16 -14.77 14.28
N ASP A 206 -3.44 -15.13 14.32
CA ASP A 206 -3.97 -16.49 14.46
C ASP A 206 -4.25 -17.21 13.14
N TYR A 207 -4.08 -16.53 12.01
CA TYR A 207 -4.19 -17.19 10.69
C TYR A 207 -3.04 -18.19 10.48
N PRO A 208 -3.35 -19.44 10.09
CA PRO A 208 -2.35 -20.50 10.00
C PRO A 208 -1.43 -20.32 8.78
N PHE A 209 -0.18 -20.77 8.93
CA PHE A 209 0.74 -20.99 7.81
C PHE A 209 0.33 -22.24 7.02
N LEU A 210 0.85 -22.41 5.81
CA LEU A 210 0.72 -23.66 5.06
C LEU A 210 1.42 -24.76 5.86
N GLU A 211 0.72 -25.87 6.10
CA GLU A 211 1.33 -27.03 6.77
C GLU A 211 2.52 -27.52 5.94
N ALA A 212 3.64 -27.83 6.60
CA ALA A 212 4.75 -28.47 5.92
C ALA A 212 4.28 -29.83 5.41
N ALA A 213 4.59 -30.16 4.15
CA ALA A 213 4.40 -31.52 3.67
C ALA A 213 5.26 -32.44 4.56
N ASN A 214 4.60 -33.33 5.30
CA ASN A 214 5.25 -34.42 6.03
C ASN A 214 5.97 -35.36 5.06
#